data_AF-A0A5E5BQY9-F1
#
_entry.id   AF-A0A5E5BQY9-F1
#
_cell.length_a   1.000
_cell.length_b   1.000
_cell.length_c   1.000
_cell.angle_alpha   90.00
_cell.angle_beta   90.00
_cell.angle_gamma   90.00
#
_symmetry.space_group_name_H-M   'P 1'
#
loop_
_entity.id
_entity.type
_entity.pdbx_description
1 polymer ?
#
loop_
_entity_poly.entity_id
_entity_poly.type
_entity_poly.pdbx_seq_one_letter_code
_entity_poly.pdbx_strand_id
1 'polypeptide(L)'
;MELQNSRQLPVARDVAWIALNDPGVLSGCIPGCESLERIDDTTWTIVIAASLGPVSGRWTGRITLSDVVAPISYTLNFDGLGSSAGHTRGKAAVTLQSQGPMNTLLTYHLKAQFGVESAHLDTPPVESEARKLADEFFRRLTAAIAPHHQLNDPVAADAEVAAALASQAGMSDMSSARRKMARWWPWAAAVLVLILIVLWGNHAG
;
A
#
# COMPACT_ATOMS: atom_id res chain seq x y z
N MET A 1 -2.78 11.88 8.97
CA MET A 1 -3.18 10.58 9.57
C MET A 1 -2.12 10.15 10.57
N GLU A 2 -2.54 9.49 11.65
CA GLU A 2 -1.67 8.94 12.69
C GLU A 2 -2.13 7.53 13.01
N LEU A 3 -1.20 6.60 13.21
CA LEU A 3 -1.48 5.20 13.54
C LEU A 3 -0.44 4.72 14.54
N GLN A 4 -0.89 4.32 15.72
CA GLN A 4 -0.04 3.75 16.77
C GLN A 4 -0.55 2.35 17.15
N ASN A 5 0.36 1.39 17.23
CA ASN A 5 0.02 0.05 17.69
C ASN A 5 1.26 -0.72 18.18
N SER A 6 1.03 -1.89 18.77
CA SER A 6 2.08 -2.83 19.15
C SER A 6 1.79 -4.26 18.69
N ARG A 7 2.84 -5.04 18.42
CA ARG A 7 2.78 -6.41 17.89
C ARG A 7 3.77 -7.29 18.63
N GLN A 8 3.32 -8.47 19.04
CA GLN A 8 4.22 -9.48 19.58
C GLN A 8 4.82 -10.27 18.42
N LEU A 9 6.14 -10.38 18.42
CA LEU A 9 6.90 -11.17 17.46
C LEU A 9 7.46 -12.40 18.20
N PRO A 10 7.22 -13.62 17.71
CA PRO A 10 7.61 -14.87 18.37
C PRO A 10 9.10 -15.22 18.15
N VAL A 11 9.96 -14.21 18.24
CA VAL A 11 11.42 -14.33 18.04
C VAL A 11 12.19 -13.46 19.03
N ALA A 12 13.48 -13.74 19.17
CA ALA A 12 14.42 -12.88 19.89
C ALA A 12 14.49 -11.49 19.22
N ARG A 13 14.81 -10.46 20.02
CA ARG A 13 14.84 -9.07 19.54
C ARG A 13 15.81 -8.88 18.37
N ASP A 14 16.96 -9.52 18.44
CA ASP A 14 18.00 -9.37 17.41
C ASP A 14 17.55 -10.00 16.08
N VAL A 15 16.80 -11.10 16.14
CA VAL A 15 16.18 -11.73 14.94
C VAL A 15 15.10 -10.82 14.36
N ALA A 16 14.23 -10.26 15.20
CA ALA A 16 13.23 -9.28 14.75
C ALA A 16 13.91 -8.06 14.09
N TRP A 17 14.98 -7.55 14.68
CA TRP A 17 15.74 -6.44 14.13
C TRP A 17 16.34 -6.76 12.76
N ILE A 18 16.98 -7.92 12.61
CA ILE A 18 17.54 -8.36 11.33
C ILE A 18 16.44 -8.44 10.27
N ALA A 19 15.33 -9.10 10.58
CA ALA A 19 14.21 -9.26 9.65
C ALA A 19 13.58 -7.91 9.22
N LEU A 20 13.48 -6.97 10.15
CA LEU A 20 12.97 -5.62 9.88
C LEU A 20 13.95 -4.73 9.10
N ASN A 21 15.18 -5.20 8.89
CA ASN A 21 16.22 -4.52 8.12
C ASN A 21 16.68 -5.34 6.90
N ASP A 22 15.99 -6.43 6.58
CA ASP A 22 16.29 -7.31 5.46
C ASP A 22 15.34 -7.00 4.29
N PRO A 23 15.83 -6.46 3.15
CA PRO A 23 14.98 -6.14 2.02
C PRO A 23 14.21 -7.34 1.45
N GLY A 24 14.79 -8.54 1.49
CA GLY A 24 14.15 -9.76 0.97
C GLY A 24 12.99 -10.23 1.85
N VAL A 25 13.15 -10.16 3.17
CA VAL A 25 12.05 -10.43 4.11
C VAL A 25 10.96 -9.38 3.95
N LEU A 26 11.33 -8.10 3.96
CA LEU A 26 10.38 -6.99 3.89
C LEU A 26 9.61 -6.94 2.58
N SER A 27 10.25 -7.18 1.43
CA SER A 27 9.56 -7.19 0.13
C SER A 27 8.46 -8.25 0.08
N GLY A 28 8.69 -9.44 0.67
CA GLY A 28 7.66 -10.48 0.77
C GLY A 28 6.52 -10.13 1.73
N CYS A 29 6.78 -9.27 2.71
CA CYS A 29 5.80 -8.88 3.72
C CYS A 29 4.94 -7.67 3.31
N ILE A 30 5.40 -6.83 2.39
CA ILE A 30 4.67 -5.64 1.95
C ILE A 30 3.75 -6.01 0.76
N PRO A 31 2.41 -5.94 0.92
CA PRO A 31 1.49 -6.26 -0.17
C PRO A 31 1.70 -5.37 -1.39
N GLY A 32 1.78 -5.98 -2.57
CA GLY A 32 2.01 -5.26 -3.83
C GLY A 32 3.44 -4.74 -4.02
N CYS A 33 4.40 -5.09 -3.16
CA CYS A 33 5.79 -4.72 -3.35
C CYS A 33 6.38 -5.43 -4.57
N GLU A 34 6.81 -4.67 -5.56
CA GLU A 34 7.48 -5.19 -6.76
C GLU A 34 9.00 -5.15 -6.62
N SER A 35 9.55 -4.13 -5.96
CA SER A 35 10.98 -4.01 -5.68
C SER A 35 11.19 -3.26 -4.36
N LEU A 36 12.17 -3.71 -3.60
CA LEU A 36 12.71 -3.03 -2.43
C LEU A 36 14.24 -3.16 -2.47
N GLU A 37 14.92 -2.04 -2.69
CA GLU A 37 16.36 -2.01 -2.94
C GLU A 37 17.05 -1.10 -1.93
N ARG A 38 18.13 -1.60 -1.33
CA ARG A 38 18.99 -0.83 -0.44
C ARG A 38 19.98 -0.04 -1.28
N ILE A 39 19.89 1.29 -1.25
CA ILE A 39 20.82 2.20 -1.93
C ILE A 39 22.10 2.36 -1.11
N ASP A 40 21.94 2.59 0.19
CA ASP A 40 23.05 2.73 1.13
C ASP A 40 22.64 2.22 2.52
N ASP A 41 23.43 2.54 3.54
CA ASP A 41 23.20 2.00 4.87
C ASP A 41 21.85 2.38 5.48
N THR A 42 21.31 3.53 5.09
CA THR A 42 20.12 4.15 5.67
C THR A 42 19.03 4.46 4.65
N THR A 43 19.31 4.40 3.35
CA THR A 43 18.37 4.79 2.30
C THR A 43 18.01 3.62 1.40
N TRP A 44 16.71 3.40 1.24
CA TRP A 44 16.14 2.39 0.35
C TRP A 44 15.18 3.02 -0.66
N THR A 45 15.01 2.35 -1.79
CA THR A 45 13.94 2.62 -2.76
C THR A 45 12.95 1.49 -2.78
N ILE A 46 11.67 1.84 -2.89
CA ILE A 46 10.58 0.88 -2.96
C ILE A 46 9.70 1.18 -4.16
N VAL A 47 9.22 0.12 -4.80
CA VAL A 47 8.21 0.17 -5.84
C VAL A 47 7.04 -0.71 -5.42
N ILE A 48 5.85 -0.13 -5.40
CA ILE A 48 4.61 -0.84 -5.07
C ILE A 48 3.68 -0.74 -6.28
N ALA A 49 3.20 -1.87 -6.76
CA ALA A 49 2.04 -1.93 -7.65
C ALA A 49 0.84 -2.45 -6.86
N ALA A 50 -0.21 -1.65 -6.82
CA ALA A 50 -1.47 -2.04 -6.20
C ALA A 50 -2.62 -1.67 -7.12
N SER A 51 -3.60 -2.57 -7.17
CA SER A 51 -4.88 -2.32 -7.83
C SER A 51 -5.90 -2.01 -6.76
N LEU A 52 -6.28 -0.74 -6.65
CA LEU A 52 -7.33 -0.28 -5.75
C LEU A 52 -8.55 0.09 -6.61
N GLY A 53 -9.35 -0.92 -7.00
CA GLY A 53 -10.53 -0.72 -7.86
C GLY A 53 -10.17 -0.31 -9.30
N PRO A 54 -10.86 0.67 -9.93
CA PRO A 54 -10.56 1.12 -11.29
C PRO A 54 -9.21 1.87 -11.40
N VAL A 55 -8.54 2.10 -10.26
CA VAL A 55 -7.23 2.74 -10.19
C VAL A 55 -6.18 1.66 -9.98
N SER A 56 -5.54 1.25 -11.07
CA SER A 56 -4.27 0.52 -11.03
C SER A 56 -3.15 1.54 -11.08
N GLY A 57 -2.23 1.46 -10.13
CA GLY A 57 -1.13 2.41 -10.01
C GLY A 57 0.18 1.72 -9.67
N ARG A 58 1.27 2.38 -10.07
CA ARG A 58 2.62 2.05 -9.62
C ARG A 58 3.16 3.26 -8.87
N TRP A 59 3.54 3.03 -7.63
CA TRP A 59 4.10 4.04 -6.73
C TRP A 59 5.58 3.77 -6.54
N THR A 60 6.38 4.82 -6.60
CA THR A 60 7.80 4.75 -6.23
C THR A 60 8.02 5.60 -5.00
N GLY A 61 8.78 5.07 -4.05
CA GLY A 61 9.09 5.76 -2.81
C GLY A 61 10.55 5.63 -2.42
N ARG A 62 10.97 6.55 -1.57
CA ARG A 62 12.25 6.50 -0.88
C ARG A 62 12.00 6.36 0.61
N ILE A 63 12.75 5.49 1.26
CA ILE A 63 12.74 5.26 2.70
C ILE A 63 14.11 5.67 3.23
N THR A 64 14.15 6.52 4.25
CA THR A 64 15.39 6.92 4.92
C THR A 64 15.30 6.65 6.41
N LEU A 65 16.23 5.86 6.93
CA LEU A 65 16.37 5.56 8.35
C LEU A 65 17.08 6.73 9.05
N SER A 66 16.54 7.15 10.19
CA SER A 66 17.18 8.10 11.10
C SER A 66 17.09 7.60 12.55
N ASP A 67 17.85 8.21 13.45
CA ASP A 67 17.79 7.95 14.90
C ASP A 67 18.00 6.47 15.25
N VAL A 68 18.87 5.80 14.51
CA VAL A 68 19.10 4.35 14.64
C VAL A 68 19.84 4.05 15.94
N VAL A 69 19.22 3.25 16.79
CA VAL A 69 19.80 2.67 18.00
C VAL A 69 19.63 1.17 17.90
N ALA A 70 20.58 0.47 17.27
CA ALA A 70 20.47 -0.97 17.05
C ALA A 70 20.68 -1.77 18.35
N PRO A 71 19.92 -2.85 18.63
CA PRO A 71 18.73 -3.36 17.94
C PRO A 71 17.42 -2.95 18.62
N ILE A 72 17.31 -1.67 19.03
CA ILE A 72 16.26 -1.15 19.91
C ILE A 72 15.25 -0.29 19.15
N SER A 73 15.69 0.66 18.34
CA SER A 73 14.78 1.61 17.69
C SER A 73 15.37 2.29 16.45
N TYR A 74 14.50 2.82 15.60
CA TYR A 74 14.82 3.77 14.54
C TYR A 74 13.56 4.53 14.11
N THR A 75 13.75 5.60 13.34
CA THR A 75 12.69 6.29 12.62
C THR A 75 12.84 6.00 11.12
N LEU A 76 11.77 5.58 10.47
CA LEU A 76 11.67 5.52 9.02
C LEU A 76 11.04 6.80 8.51
N ASN A 77 11.66 7.47 7.56
CA ASN A 77 11.10 8.61 6.84
C ASN A 77 10.76 8.17 5.42
N PHE A 78 9.52 8.39 5.01
CA PHE A 78 8.99 7.93 3.73
C PHE A 78 8.63 9.13 2.86
N ASP A 79 9.16 9.16 1.64
CA ASP A 79 8.79 10.11 0.59
C ASP A 79 8.33 9.31 -0.62
N GLY A 80 7.03 9.36 -0.92
CA GLY A 80 6.40 8.61 -2.00
C GLY A 80 5.84 9.51 -3.08
N LEU A 81 6.04 9.11 -4.34
CA LEU A 81 5.45 9.71 -5.53
C LEU A 81 4.48 8.72 -6.17
N GLY A 82 3.19 9.05 -6.20
CA GLY A 82 2.19 8.31 -6.97
C GLY A 82 1.92 8.98 -8.31
N SER A 83 1.92 8.20 -9.40
CA SER A 83 1.71 8.70 -10.77
C SER A 83 0.39 9.46 -10.98
N SER A 84 -0.64 9.17 -10.19
CA SER A 84 -1.95 9.86 -10.20
C SER A 84 -2.43 10.34 -8.82
N ALA A 85 -1.71 10.00 -7.75
CA ALA A 85 -2.15 10.14 -6.35
C ALA A 85 -1.48 11.28 -5.56
N GLY A 86 -0.56 12.02 -6.19
CA GLY A 86 0.17 13.12 -5.55
C GLY A 86 1.36 12.67 -4.69
N HIS A 87 1.94 13.61 -3.94
CA HIS A 87 3.09 13.38 -3.06
C HIS A 87 2.61 12.90 -1.69
N THR A 88 3.20 11.81 -1.18
CA THR A 88 2.94 11.32 0.17
C THR A 88 4.21 11.44 0.99
N ARG A 89 4.11 11.99 2.20
CA ARG A 89 5.22 12.01 3.16
C ARG A 89 4.78 11.37 4.46
N GLY A 90 5.67 10.62 5.08
CA GLY A 90 5.38 9.99 6.36
C GLY A 90 6.61 9.71 7.18
N LYS A 91 6.38 9.42 8.45
CA LYS A 91 7.40 8.92 9.37
C LYS A 91 6.84 7.79 10.23
N ALA A 92 7.63 6.77 10.52
CA ALA A 92 7.31 5.72 11.47
C ALA A 92 8.44 5.57 12.49
N ALA A 93 8.15 5.88 13.76
CA ALA A 93 9.05 5.54 14.86
C ALA A 93 8.79 4.08 15.26
N VAL A 94 9.83 3.25 15.32
CA VAL A 94 9.78 1.83 15.68
C VAL A 94 10.63 1.58 16.92
N THR A 95 10.11 0.77 17.84
CA THR A 95 10.85 0.32 19.03
C THR A 95 10.63 -1.18 19.25
N LEU A 96 11.70 -1.89 19.58
CA LEU A 96 11.70 -3.31 19.94
C LEU A 96 12.09 -3.47 21.41
N GLN A 97 11.20 -4.11 22.16
CA GLN A 97 11.44 -4.46 23.56
C GLN A 97 11.42 -5.98 23.71
N SER A 98 12.50 -6.57 24.23
CA SER A 98 12.50 -7.99 24.57
C SER A 98 11.47 -8.25 25.69
N GLN A 99 10.70 -9.32 25.54
CA GLN A 99 9.73 -9.84 26.52
C GLN A 99 10.09 -11.27 26.97
N GLY A 100 11.30 -11.71 26.64
CA GLY A 100 11.79 -13.07 26.88
C GLY A 100 12.77 -13.52 25.78
N PRO A 101 13.31 -14.75 25.88
CA PRO A 101 14.31 -15.25 24.93
C PRO A 101 13.82 -15.32 23.48
N MET A 102 12.54 -15.63 23.26
CA MET A 102 11.92 -15.78 21.93
C MET A 102 10.63 -14.95 21.81
N ASN A 103 10.57 -13.81 22.50
CA ASN A 103 9.42 -12.92 22.44
C ASN A 103 9.88 -11.47 22.43
N THR A 104 9.40 -10.71 21.46
CA THR A 104 9.72 -9.29 21.28
C THR A 104 8.43 -8.52 21.07
N LEU A 105 8.24 -7.45 21.85
CA LEU A 105 7.19 -6.47 21.62
C LEU A 105 7.73 -5.39 20.67
N LEU A 106 7.18 -5.33 19.47
CA LEU A 106 7.37 -4.23 18.54
C LEU A 106 6.29 -3.19 18.80
N THR A 107 6.68 -1.93 18.99
CA THR A 107 5.76 -0.79 19.02
C THR A 107 6.10 0.14 17.88
N TYR A 108 5.09 0.63 17.18
CA TYR A 108 5.29 1.61 16.12
C TYR A 108 4.31 2.77 16.23
N HIS A 109 4.78 3.91 15.76
CA HIS A 109 3.99 5.13 15.65
C HIS A 109 4.23 5.77 14.28
N LEU A 110 3.25 5.63 13.40
CA LEU A 110 3.23 6.16 12.04
C LEU A 110 2.48 7.50 12.01
N LYS A 111 3.06 8.51 11.36
CA LYS A 111 2.39 9.73 10.92
C LYS A 111 2.54 9.88 9.43
N ALA A 112 1.45 10.12 8.71
CA ALA A 112 1.47 10.29 7.26
C ALA A 112 0.62 11.48 6.81
N GLN A 113 1.09 12.16 5.77
CA GLN A 113 0.47 13.29 5.10
C GLN A 113 0.35 12.97 3.60
N PHE A 114 -0.86 13.10 3.08
CA PHE A 114 -1.17 12.90 1.67
C PHE A 114 -1.42 14.28 1.05
N GLY A 115 -0.63 14.64 0.04
CA GLY A 115 -0.64 15.96 -0.58
C GLY A 115 -1.76 16.19 -1.59
N VAL A 116 -2.94 15.58 -1.41
CA VAL A 116 -4.09 15.90 -2.25
C VAL A 116 -4.79 17.13 -1.68
N GLU A 117 -4.97 18.15 -2.52
CA GLU A 117 -5.84 19.26 -2.19
C GLU A 117 -7.27 18.74 -2.03
N SER A 118 -7.84 19.05 -0.87
CA SER A 118 -9.09 18.58 -0.30
C SER A 118 -10.20 18.34 -1.32
N ALA A 119 -10.60 17.09 -1.51
CA ALA A 119 -11.92 16.76 -2.03
C ALA A 119 -12.69 16.01 -0.94
N HIS A 120 -13.80 16.59 -0.52
CA HIS A 120 -14.78 15.99 0.37
C HIS A 120 -15.14 14.59 -0.12
N LEU A 121 -14.57 13.55 0.51
CA LEU A 121 -14.90 12.17 0.22
C LEU A 121 -15.53 11.56 1.47
N ASP A 122 -16.79 11.15 1.35
CA ASP A 122 -17.52 10.28 2.29
C ASP A 122 -16.98 8.83 2.22
N THR A 123 -15.66 8.67 1.99
CA THR A 123 -14.97 7.38 1.96
C THR A 123 -14.69 6.91 3.39
N PRO A 124 -14.61 5.58 3.62
CA PRO A 124 -14.13 5.05 4.89
C PRO A 124 -12.82 5.72 5.29
N PRO A 125 -12.59 5.97 6.59
CA PRO A 125 -11.44 6.74 7.03
C PRO A 125 -10.16 6.05 6.56
N VAL A 126 -9.28 6.78 5.87
CA VAL A 126 -7.97 6.31 5.35
C VAL A 126 -7.19 5.49 6.39
N GLU A 127 -7.43 5.77 7.68
CA GLU A 127 -6.89 5.02 8.82
C GLU A 127 -7.29 3.53 8.86
N SER A 128 -8.53 3.15 8.51
CA SER A 128 -8.97 1.74 8.57
C SER A 128 -8.26 0.89 7.52
N GLU A 129 -8.04 1.45 6.33
CA GLU A 129 -7.30 0.79 5.25
C GLU A 129 -5.80 0.69 5.58
N ALA A 130 -5.22 1.77 6.12
CA ALA A 130 -3.84 1.74 6.61
C ALA A 130 -3.64 0.69 7.71
N ARG A 131 -4.64 0.50 8.59
CA ARG A 131 -4.61 -0.52 9.64
C ARG A 131 -4.67 -1.93 9.07
N LYS A 132 -5.55 -2.21 8.10
CA LYS A 132 -5.59 -3.51 7.40
C LYS A 132 -4.25 -3.84 6.73
N LEU A 133 -3.63 -2.85 6.08
CA LEU A 133 -2.32 -3.03 5.45
C LEU A 133 -1.23 -3.35 6.49
N ALA A 134 -1.22 -2.65 7.62
CA ALA A 134 -0.30 -2.92 8.71
C ALA A 134 -0.53 -4.33 9.31
N ASP A 135 -1.78 -4.73 9.50
CA ASP A 135 -2.14 -6.06 10.01
C ASP A 135 -1.64 -7.16 9.09
N GLU A 136 -1.84 -7.01 7.78
CA GLU A 136 -1.36 -7.96 6.77
C GLU A 136 0.17 -8.03 6.72
N PHE A 137 0.85 -6.88 6.77
CA PHE A 137 2.31 -6.83 6.86
C PHE A 137 2.81 -7.62 8.08
N PHE A 138 2.26 -7.38 9.26
CA PHE A 138 2.70 -8.07 10.48
C PHE A 138 2.34 -9.55 10.48
N ARG A 139 1.22 -9.94 9.84
CA ARG A 139 0.87 -11.34 9.64
C ARG A 139 1.92 -12.05 8.79
N ARG A 140 2.30 -11.47 7.63
CA ARG A 140 3.35 -12.02 6.75
C ARG A 140 4.71 -12.04 7.42
N LEU A 141 5.08 -10.95 8.11
CA LEU A 141 6.34 -10.85 8.84
C LEU A 141 6.45 -11.93 9.91
N THR A 142 5.41 -12.08 10.73
CA THR A 142 5.37 -13.09 11.80
C THR A 142 5.53 -14.50 11.22
N ALA A 143 4.85 -14.80 10.10
CA ALA A 143 4.98 -16.09 9.42
C ALA A 143 6.40 -16.30 8.86
N ALA A 144 7.02 -15.27 8.30
CA ALA A 144 8.36 -15.34 7.72
C ALA A 144 9.47 -15.55 8.77
N ILE A 145 9.28 -15.06 9.99
CA ILE A 145 10.31 -15.10 11.05
C ILE A 145 10.04 -16.15 12.14
N ALA A 146 8.83 -16.73 12.18
CA ALA A 146 8.49 -17.72 13.19
C ALA A 146 9.45 -18.92 13.13
N PRO A 147 9.94 -19.43 14.28
CA PRO A 147 10.73 -20.65 14.32
C PRO A 147 9.88 -21.80 13.77
N HIS A 148 10.32 -22.41 12.66
CA HIS A 148 9.60 -23.39 11.82
C HIS A 148 8.59 -22.79 10.81
N HIS A 149 9.07 -22.15 9.74
CA HIS A 149 8.29 -22.06 8.49
C HIS A 149 9.02 -22.78 7.36
N GLN A 150 8.47 -23.91 6.92
CA GLN A 150 8.82 -24.58 5.68
C GLN A 150 8.50 -23.65 4.51
N LEU A 151 9.47 -23.50 3.61
CA LEU A 151 9.32 -22.82 2.33
C LEU A 151 8.26 -23.54 1.48
N ASN A 152 7.41 -22.73 0.85
CA ASN A 152 6.39 -23.03 -0.17
C ASN A 152 4.97 -23.34 0.31
N ASP A 153 4.13 -22.31 0.23
CA ASP A 153 2.95 -22.33 -0.65
C ASP A 153 2.81 -20.95 -1.32
N PRO A 154 2.43 -20.87 -2.62
CA PRO A 154 2.16 -19.60 -3.27
C PRO A 154 0.94 -18.96 -2.61
N VAL A 155 1.15 -17.82 -1.97
CA VAL A 155 0.08 -17.02 -1.35
C VAL A 155 -0.83 -16.49 -2.45
N ALA A 156 -1.89 -17.23 -2.76
CA ALA A 156 -3.00 -16.81 -3.60
C ALA A 156 -3.88 -15.71 -2.95
N ALA A 157 -3.42 -15.08 -1.86
CA ALA A 157 -4.17 -14.06 -1.11
C ALA A 157 -3.99 -12.64 -1.66
N ASP A 158 -3.06 -12.41 -2.60
CA ASP A 158 -2.86 -11.09 -3.23
C ASP A 158 -4.07 -10.66 -4.06
N ALA A 159 -4.77 -11.62 -4.69
CA ALA A 159 -5.98 -11.34 -5.45
C ALA A 159 -7.21 -11.16 -4.56
N GLU A 160 -7.33 -11.91 -3.46
CA GLU A 160 -8.55 -11.92 -2.66
C GLU A 160 -8.67 -10.71 -1.73
N VAL A 161 -7.55 -10.22 -1.16
CA VAL A 161 -7.56 -9.00 -0.35
C VAL A 161 -7.64 -7.76 -1.24
N ALA A 162 -6.91 -7.73 -2.37
CA ALA A 162 -7.07 -6.67 -3.37
C ALA A 162 -8.50 -6.65 -3.96
N ALA A 163 -9.12 -7.81 -4.20
CA ALA A 163 -10.50 -7.93 -4.66
C ALA A 163 -11.52 -7.58 -3.56
N ALA A 164 -11.28 -7.91 -2.29
CA ALA A 164 -12.15 -7.52 -1.18
C ALA A 164 -12.13 -6.00 -0.96
N LEU A 165 -10.97 -5.36 -1.14
CA LEU A 165 -10.81 -3.91 -1.13
C LEU A 165 -11.47 -3.26 -2.35
N ALA A 166 -11.34 -3.86 -3.54
CA ALA A 166 -12.04 -3.42 -4.75
C ALA A 166 -13.57 -3.59 -4.66
N SER A 167 -14.06 -4.66 -4.02
CA SER A 167 -15.49 -4.91 -3.83
C SER A 167 -16.12 -3.98 -2.80
N GLN A 168 -15.37 -3.53 -1.78
CA GLN A 168 -15.85 -2.52 -0.83
C GLN A 168 -15.83 -1.11 -1.43
N ALA A 169 -14.91 -0.82 -2.36
CA ALA A 169 -14.89 0.41 -3.15
C ALA A 169 -15.98 0.46 -4.26
N GLY A 170 -16.43 -0.69 -4.76
CA GLY A 170 -17.47 -0.78 -5.80
C GLY A 170 -18.92 -0.67 -5.29
N MET A 171 -19.17 -0.90 -4.00
CA MET A 171 -20.53 -0.84 -3.43
C MET A 171 -21.01 0.61 -3.18
N SER A 172 -20.09 1.58 -3.12
CA SER A 172 -20.37 3.01 -2.91
C SER A 172 -20.58 3.81 -4.21
N ASP A 173 -20.21 3.26 -5.38
CA ASP A 173 -20.26 3.98 -6.66
C ASP A 173 -21.63 3.89 -7.38
N MET A 174 -22.44 2.88 -7.08
CA MET A 174 -23.69 2.64 -7.83
C MET A 174 -24.83 3.64 -7.52
N SER A 175 -24.74 4.42 -6.43
CA SER A 175 -25.83 5.31 -6.00
C SER A 175 -25.69 6.78 -6.47
N SER A 176 -24.48 7.21 -6.88
CA SER A 176 -24.19 8.61 -7.22
C SER A 176 -24.10 8.89 -8.73
N ALA A 177 -23.70 7.89 -9.53
CA ALA A 177 -23.56 8.03 -10.99
C ALA A 177 -24.91 8.16 -11.73
N ARG A 178 -26.02 7.71 -11.13
CA ARG A 178 -27.33 7.64 -11.80
C ARG A 178 -28.00 9.00 -12.07
N ARG A 179 -27.49 10.11 -11.51
CA ARG A 179 -28.17 11.43 -11.57
C ARG A 179 -27.47 12.53 -12.38
N LYS A 180 -26.23 12.35 -12.85
CA LYS A 180 -25.51 13.40 -13.62
C LYS A 180 -25.16 13.02 -15.07
N MET A 181 -25.28 11.76 -15.49
CA MET A 181 -25.06 11.32 -16.88
C MET A 181 -26.29 11.42 -17.81
N ALA A 182 -27.42 11.96 -17.35
CA ALA A 182 -28.64 12.01 -18.17
C ALA A 182 -28.75 13.21 -19.14
N ARG A 183 -27.79 14.15 -19.15
CA ARG A 183 -27.92 15.40 -19.96
C ARG A 183 -26.93 15.57 -21.12
N TRP A 184 -25.88 14.74 -21.21
CA TRP A 184 -24.83 14.87 -22.24
C TRP A 184 -24.73 13.64 -23.17
N TRP A 185 -25.38 12.53 -22.83
CA TRP A 185 -25.42 11.33 -23.66
C TRP A 185 -25.91 11.54 -25.10
N PRO A 186 -26.94 12.37 -25.39
CA PRO A 186 -27.37 12.54 -26.78
C PRO A 186 -26.32 13.27 -27.64
N TRP A 187 -25.46 14.10 -27.03
CA TRP A 187 -24.40 14.83 -27.75
C TRP A 187 -23.18 13.92 -27.99
N ALA A 188 -22.82 13.09 -27.00
CA ALA A 188 -21.74 12.10 -27.16
C ALA A 188 -22.10 11.02 -28.18
N ALA A 189 -23.35 10.56 -28.20
CA ALA A 189 -23.84 9.60 -29.20
C ALA A 189 -23.90 10.22 -30.62
N ALA A 190 -24.33 11.48 -30.75
CA ALA A 190 -24.35 12.18 -32.03
C ALA A 190 -22.95 12.38 -32.64
N VAL A 191 -21.94 12.69 -31.80
CA VAL A 191 -20.54 12.81 -32.25
C VAL A 191 -19.98 11.47 -32.69
N LEU A 192 -20.29 10.38 -31.98
CA LEU A 192 -19.81 9.04 -32.30
C LEU A 192 -20.43 8.49 -33.60
N VAL A 193 -21.70 8.81 -33.87
CA VAL A 193 -22.39 8.49 -35.14
C VAL A 193 -21.83 9.31 -36.31
N LEU A 194 -21.55 10.61 -36.11
CA LEU A 194 -20.93 11.45 -37.14
C LEU A 194 -19.53 10.94 -37.54
N ILE A 195 -18.73 10.52 -36.56
CA ILE A 195 -17.40 9.95 -36.80
C ILE A 195 -17.50 8.62 -37.58
N LEU A 196 -18.48 7.77 -37.26
CA LEU A 196 -18.71 6.51 -37.99
C LEU A 196 -19.16 6.71 -39.44
N ILE A 197 -20.00 7.72 -39.72
CA ILE A 197 -20.46 8.03 -41.09
C ILE A 197 -19.30 8.52 -41.96
N VAL A 198 -18.42 9.37 -41.42
CA VAL A 198 -17.23 9.87 -42.14
C VAL A 198 -16.23 8.74 -42.42
N LEU A 199 -16.08 7.79 -41.50
CA LEU A 199 -15.16 6.66 -41.65
C LEU A 199 -15.67 5.60 -42.65
N TRP A 200 -16.99 5.43 -42.80
CA TRP A 200 -17.57 4.49 -43.76
C TRP A 200 -17.84 5.10 -45.15
N GLY A 201 -18.14 6.40 -45.22
CA GLY A 201 -18.36 7.10 -46.49
C GLY A 201 -17.11 7.19 -47.37
N ASN A 202 -15.91 7.08 -46.79
CA ASN A 202 -14.64 7.20 -47.51
C ASN A 202 -14.11 5.86 -48.05
N HIS A 203 -14.87 4.76 -47.92
CA HIS A 203 -14.47 3.41 -48.36
C HIS A 203 -15.35 2.84 -49.50
N ALA A 204 -16.26 3.62 -50.06
CA ALA A 204 -17.15 3.20 -51.16
C ALA A 204 -17.02 4.09 -52.42
N GLY A 205 -15.82 4.61 -52.68
CA GLY A 205 -15.47 5.33 -53.91
C GLY A 205 -14.41 4.59 -54.72
#